data_AF-A0A7W0ESS1-F1
#
_entry.id   AF-A0A7W0ESS1-F1
#
_cell.length_a   1.000
_cell.length_b   1.000
_cell.length_c   1.000
_cell.angle_alpha   90.00
_cell.angle_beta   90.00
_cell.angle_gamma   90.00
#
_symmetry.space_group_name_H-M   'P 1'
#
loop_
_entity.id
_entity.type
_entity.pdbx_description
1 polymer ?
#
loop_
_entity_poly.entity_id
_entity_poly.type
_entity_poly.pdbx_seq_one_letter_code
_entity_poly.pdbx_strand_id
1 'polypeptide(L)'
;MKPQTTNYKPRKCGFFLILIFTLTIFSSLISPSAHAKVTGECVNCHTMHNSQGGTAMATYGGGSGPNSCLTRGTCLGCHGQGGASKIVTIGGSQIPQVSHTDSTDLAGGNFKYIDTADNRGHNVIALGNNDDVLTVPPSGELGHPTSVTNTNLRCAGKFGCHGTRIDASKTEIEQLKGAHHQNVDGKCDTATENYNSYRFLRGVKGLENTTDKWQNLTAGSHNEYYGAITPMSNACGACHGAGQVVMPANNTISGFCATCHGSFHLLEGIGGNTSSPFKRHPTDIVIKDSGEYASYTTYSVEAPIGRTTVPDTMSSVVSPGTDVVTCLSCHAAHGTNYPDMLRWDYSGMIAGSVSNTSGCFVCHTTKDTGG
;
A
#
# COMPACT_ATOMS: atom_id res chain seq x y z
N MET A 1 -41.09 -65.27 54.24
CA MET A 1 -40.24 -65.03 53.05
C MET A 1 -40.13 -63.52 52.84
N LYS A 2 -38.91 -62.96 52.85
CA LYS A 2 -38.66 -61.52 52.67
C LYS A 2 -38.95 -61.09 51.22
N PRO A 3 -39.62 -59.95 50.95
CA PRO A 3 -39.58 -59.32 49.64
C PRO A 3 -38.30 -58.49 49.49
N GLN A 4 -37.61 -58.66 48.36
CA GLN A 4 -36.41 -57.91 47.98
C GLN A 4 -36.76 -56.47 47.57
N THR A 5 -36.00 -55.50 48.06
CA THR A 5 -35.99 -54.12 47.57
C THR A 5 -34.96 -53.99 46.45
N THR A 6 -35.42 -53.66 45.23
CA THR A 6 -34.53 -53.34 44.11
C THR A 6 -34.16 -51.85 44.14
N ASN A 7 -32.92 -51.57 44.52
CA ASN A 7 -32.30 -50.25 44.41
C ASN A 7 -32.05 -49.90 42.94
N TYR A 8 -32.84 -48.98 42.38
CA TYR A 8 -32.61 -48.43 41.05
C TYR A 8 -31.50 -47.36 41.11
N LYS A 9 -30.27 -47.72 40.73
CA LYS A 9 -29.19 -46.73 40.53
C LYS A 9 -29.46 -45.97 39.22
N PRO A 10 -29.58 -44.63 39.22
CA PRO A 10 -29.75 -43.88 37.99
C PRO A 10 -28.50 -44.04 37.11
N ARG A 11 -28.73 -44.37 35.84
CA ARG A 11 -27.70 -44.64 34.83
C ARG A 11 -26.93 -43.35 34.52
N LYS A 12 -25.67 -43.27 34.94
CA LYS A 12 -24.70 -42.18 34.67
C LYS A 12 -24.44 -41.92 33.17
N CYS A 13 -24.97 -42.75 32.27
CA CYS A 13 -24.71 -42.69 30.83
C CYS A 13 -25.45 -41.51 30.13
N GLY A 14 -26.66 -41.16 30.59
CA GLY A 14 -27.44 -40.06 29.99
C GLY A 14 -26.84 -38.67 30.24
N PHE A 15 -26.28 -38.45 31.43
CA PHE A 15 -25.64 -37.19 31.79
C PHE A 15 -24.35 -36.93 30.99
N PHE A 16 -23.60 -37.99 30.66
CA PHE A 16 -22.35 -37.88 29.91
C PHE A 16 -22.60 -37.56 28.43
N LEU A 17 -23.65 -38.13 27.84
CA LEU A 17 -24.08 -37.84 26.45
C LEU A 17 -24.63 -36.41 26.30
N ILE A 18 -25.40 -35.93 27.28
CA ILE A 18 -25.89 -34.55 27.30
C ILE A 18 -24.72 -33.56 27.42
N LEU A 19 -23.75 -33.83 28.28
CA LEU A 19 -22.57 -32.97 28.47
C LEU A 19 -21.73 -32.85 27.19
N ILE A 20 -21.48 -33.97 26.49
CA ILE A 20 -20.75 -33.98 25.22
C ILE A 20 -21.51 -33.21 24.14
N PHE A 21 -22.84 -33.39 24.06
CA PHE A 21 -23.68 -32.69 23.09
C PHE A 21 -23.76 -31.18 23.37
N THR A 22 -23.77 -30.77 24.64
CA THR A 22 -23.70 -29.35 25.02
C THR A 22 -22.33 -28.73 24.73
N LEU A 23 -21.23 -29.48 24.93
CA LEU A 23 -19.88 -28.99 24.62
C LEU A 23 -19.63 -28.84 23.12
N THR A 24 -20.17 -29.74 22.27
CA THR A 24 -20.04 -29.61 20.81
C THR A 24 -20.89 -28.47 20.24
N ILE A 25 -22.07 -28.21 20.81
CA ILE A 25 -22.88 -27.02 20.46
C ILE A 25 -22.20 -25.73 20.93
N PHE A 26 -21.62 -25.70 22.12
CA PHE A 26 -20.91 -24.51 22.62
C PHE A 26 -19.64 -24.23 21.79
N SER A 27 -18.89 -25.26 21.41
CA SER A 27 -17.71 -25.11 20.52
C SER A 27 -18.04 -24.72 19.08
N SER A 28 -19.27 -24.96 18.59
CA SER A 28 -19.72 -24.51 17.26
C SER A 28 -20.32 -23.09 17.28
N LEU A 29 -20.75 -22.61 18.46
CA LEU A 29 -21.19 -21.22 18.67
C LEU A 29 -20.02 -20.25 18.92
N ILE A 30 -18.84 -20.75 19.28
CA ILE A 30 -17.58 -19.99 19.27
C ILE A 30 -16.98 -20.07 17.86
N SER A 31 -17.74 -19.60 16.86
CA SER A 31 -17.09 -19.20 15.60
C SER A 31 -16.31 -17.93 15.90
N PRO A 32 -14.99 -17.86 15.64
CA PRO A 32 -14.30 -16.57 15.70
C PRO A 32 -15.07 -15.65 14.76
N SER A 33 -15.55 -14.54 15.30
CA SER A 33 -16.27 -13.53 14.52
C SER A 33 -15.37 -13.12 13.35
N ALA A 34 -15.63 -13.68 12.17
CA ALA A 34 -15.04 -13.23 10.93
C ALA A 34 -15.71 -11.90 10.58
N HIS A 35 -15.41 -10.86 11.34
CA HIS A 35 -15.85 -9.51 11.02
C HIS A 35 -15.23 -9.15 9.68
N ALA A 36 -16.06 -8.98 8.66
CA ALA A 36 -15.63 -8.39 7.41
C ALA A 36 -15.00 -7.01 7.72
N LYS A 37 -13.87 -6.74 7.07
CA LYS A 37 -13.13 -5.48 7.29
C LYS A 37 -13.86 -4.26 6.73
N VAL A 38 -14.68 -4.50 5.71
CA VAL A 38 -15.75 -3.59 5.30
C VAL A 38 -16.99 -3.89 6.15
N THR A 39 -17.59 -2.85 6.70
CA THR A 39 -18.80 -2.94 7.52
C THR A 39 -19.96 -2.22 6.84
N GLY A 40 -21.19 -2.53 7.28
CA GLY A 40 -22.43 -1.97 6.76
C GLY A 40 -23.15 -2.87 5.74
N GLU A 41 -24.24 -2.35 5.18
CA GLU A 41 -25.06 -3.10 4.23
C GLU A 41 -24.36 -3.23 2.88
N CYS A 42 -24.36 -4.44 2.30
CA CYS A 42 -23.75 -4.70 0.99
C CYS A 42 -24.28 -3.76 -0.10
N VAL A 43 -25.55 -3.35 -0.03
CA VAL A 43 -26.20 -2.45 -1.00
C VAL A 43 -25.55 -1.06 -1.06
N ASN A 44 -24.78 -0.66 -0.05
CA ASN A 44 -24.06 0.61 -0.08
C ASN A 44 -22.92 0.60 -1.10
N CYS A 45 -22.35 -0.57 -1.38
CA CYS A 45 -21.24 -0.74 -2.31
C CYS A 45 -21.61 -1.58 -3.55
N HIS A 46 -22.64 -2.42 -3.45
CA HIS A 46 -23.01 -3.41 -4.46
C HIS A 46 -24.44 -3.25 -4.99
N THR A 47 -24.64 -3.70 -6.22
CA THR A 47 -25.93 -3.86 -6.87
C THR A 47 -25.94 -5.12 -7.73
N MET A 48 -27.00 -5.92 -7.64
CA MET A 48 -27.09 -7.18 -8.39
C MET A 48 -27.34 -6.96 -9.88
N HIS A 49 -28.16 -5.96 -10.21
CA HIS A 49 -28.66 -5.73 -11.58
C HIS A 49 -28.44 -4.29 -12.05
N ASN A 50 -27.80 -3.46 -11.23
CA ASN A 50 -27.75 -2.01 -11.43
C ASN A 50 -29.14 -1.36 -11.60
N SER A 51 -30.18 -1.97 -11.01
CA SER A 51 -31.56 -1.49 -11.07
C SER A 51 -32.30 -1.86 -9.79
N GLN A 52 -32.93 -0.87 -9.15
CA GLN A 52 -33.81 -1.06 -8.01
C GLN A 52 -35.05 -0.18 -8.20
N GLY A 53 -36.24 -0.80 -8.22
CA GLY A 53 -37.49 -0.06 -8.48
C GLY A 53 -37.52 0.65 -9.84
N GLY A 54 -36.81 0.13 -10.85
CA GLY A 54 -36.68 0.75 -12.17
C GLY A 54 -35.67 1.90 -12.25
N THR A 55 -34.98 2.22 -11.15
CA THR A 55 -33.95 3.28 -11.10
C THR A 55 -32.55 2.69 -11.11
N ALA A 56 -31.61 3.36 -11.78
CA ALA A 56 -30.22 2.93 -11.81
C ALA A 56 -29.58 3.00 -10.42
N MET A 57 -28.75 2.00 -10.08
CA MET A 57 -28.11 1.91 -8.76
C MET A 57 -26.64 2.36 -8.75
N ALA A 58 -26.05 2.66 -9.91
CA ALA A 58 -24.69 3.16 -10.05
C ALA A 58 -24.63 4.61 -9.55
N THR A 59 -23.91 4.83 -8.45
CA THR A 59 -23.85 6.14 -7.76
C THR A 59 -22.42 6.65 -7.55
N TYR A 60 -21.42 5.85 -7.92
CA TYR A 60 -20.00 6.17 -7.71
C TYR A 60 -19.25 5.99 -9.04
N GLY A 61 -19.66 6.73 -10.07
CA GLY A 61 -19.05 6.65 -11.40
C GLY A 61 -19.25 5.32 -12.14
N GLY A 62 -20.16 4.46 -11.68
CA GLY A 62 -20.51 3.21 -12.33
C GLY A 62 -21.30 3.44 -13.63
N GLY A 63 -21.27 2.46 -14.54
CA GLY A 63 -21.98 2.53 -15.81
C GLY A 63 -23.49 2.32 -15.68
N SER A 64 -24.21 2.36 -16.80
CA SER A 64 -25.66 2.07 -16.88
C SER A 64 -25.99 0.58 -16.95
N GLY A 65 -25.02 -0.28 -17.29
CA GLY A 65 -25.15 -1.73 -17.30
C GLY A 65 -24.68 -2.40 -15.99
N PRO A 66 -24.64 -3.73 -15.94
CA PRO A 66 -24.02 -4.45 -14.83
C PRO A 66 -22.55 -4.06 -14.71
N ASN A 67 -22.11 -3.69 -13.50
CA ASN A 67 -20.71 -3.37 -13.23
C ASN A 67 -19.93 -4.61 -12.79
N SER A 68 -18.60 -4.59 -13.01
CA SER A 68 -17.69 -5.63 -12.54
C SER A 68 -17.82 -5.87 -11.04
N CYS A 69 -17.81 -7.15 -10.65
CA CYS A 69 -17.95 -7.59 -9.26
C CYS A 69 -19.20 -7.02 -8.54
N LEU A 70 -20.27 -6.73 -9.30
CA LEU A 70 -21.52 -6.19 -8.79
C LEU A 70 -21.36 -4.87 -8.04
N THR A 71 -20.30 -4.11 -8.30
CA THR A 71 -20.04 -2.84 -7.62
C THR A 71 -20.99 -1.75 -8.10
N ARG A 72 -21.24 -0.73 -7.27
CA ARG A 72 -22.02 0.46 -7.67
C ARG A 72 -21.16 1.55 -8.30
N GLY A 73 -19.88 1.28 -8.52
CA GLY A 73 -18.92 2.30 -8.91
C GLY A 73 -17.59 1.81 -9.43
N THR A 74 -16.73 2.77 -9.71
CA THR A 74 -15.35 2.59 -10.17
C THR A 74 -14.35 2.91 -9.05
N CYS A 75 -13.06 2.69 -9.30
CA CYS A 75 -11.99 3.06 -8.38
C CYS A 75 -12.11 4.54 -7.96
N LEU A 76 -12.14 5.46 -8.93
CA LEU A 76 -12.25 6.90 -8.67
C LEU A 76 -13.62 7.32 -8.14
N GLY A 77 -14.70 6.61 -8.46
CA GLY A 77 -15.99 6.93 -7.88
C GLY A 77 -16.08 6.75 -6.36
N CYS A 78 -15.29 5.85 -5.80
CA CYS A 78 -15.19 5.66 -4.36
C CYS A 78 -13.96 6.34 -3.75
N HIS A 79 -12.82 6.31 -4.44
CA HIS A 79 -11.54 6.79 -3.93
C HIS A 79 -11.10 8.14 -4.52
N GLY A 80 -11.81 8.75 -5.46
CA GLY A 80 -11.35 9.94 -6.17
C GLY A 80 -12.49 10.92 -6.41
N GLN A 81 -13.30 11.19 -5.40
CA GLN A 81 -14.51 12.00 -5.53
C GLN A 81 -14.23 13.50 -5.69
N GLY A 82 -13.00 13.96 -5.46
CA GLY A 82 -12.61 15.37 -5.61
C GLY A 82 -13.17 16.31 -4.54
N GLY A 83 -13.81 15.76 -3.50
CA GLY A 83 -14.40 16.53 -2.40
C GLY A 83 -13.38 17.13 -1.43
N ALA A 84 -13.87 17.86 -0.42
CA ALA A 84 -13.04 18.55 0.56
C ALA A 84 -12.36 17.63 1.59
N SER A 85 -12.72 16.34 1.65
CA SER A 85 -12.22 15.40 2.65
C SER A 85 -11.30 14.35 2.01
N LYS A 86 -10.12 14.16 2.59
CA LYS A 86 -9.18 13.09 2.20
C LYS A 86 -9.60 11.70 2.66
N ILE A 87 -10.59 11.60 3.55
CA ILE A 87 -11.21 10.34 4.00
C ILE A 87 -12.73 10.55 4.00
N VAL A 88 -13.46 9.70 3.27
CA VAL A 88 -14.92 9.75 3.15
C VAL A 88 -15.52 8.48 3.75
N THR A 89 -16.67 8.59 4.40
CA THR A 89 -17.41 7.43 4.90
C THR A 89 -18.50 7.04 3.92
N ILE A 90 -18.44 5.82 3.39
CA ILE A 90 -19.49 5.23 2.53
C ILE A 90 -20.01 3.98 3.21
N GLY A 91 -21.32 3.94 3.47
CA GLY A 91 -21.98 2.77 4.06
C GLY A 91 -21.44 2.36 5.44
N GLY A 92 -20.82 3.28 6.19
CA GLY A 92 -20.18 3.01 7.48
C GLY A 92 -18.70 2.63 7.40
N SER A 93 -18.15 2.48 6.19
CA SER A 93 -16.72 2.21 5.96
C SER A 93 -15.98 3.49 5.59
N GLN A 94 -14.81 3.72 6.19
CA GLN A 94 -13.92 4.83 5.83
C GLN A 94 -13.12 4.48 4.57
N ILE A 95 -13.02 5.42 3.64
CA ILE A 95 -12.42 5.23 2.32
C ILE A 95 -11.42 6.37 2.05
N PRO A 96 -10.12 6.05 1.86
CA PRO A 96 -9.12 7.06 1.53
C PRO A 96 -9.39 7.62 0.14
N GLN A 97 -9.32 8.95 0.02
CA GLN A 97 -9.42 9.66 -1.24
C GLN A 97 -8.03 9.93 -1.81
N VAL A 98 -7.78 9.48 -3.03
CA VAL A 98 -6.58 9.76 -3.84
C VAL A 98 -6.71 11.03 -4.67
N SER A 99 -7.91 11.63 -4.71
CA SER A 99 -8.16 12.96 -5.28
C SER A 99 -9.15 13.73 -4.39
N HIS A 100 -8.70 14.86 -3.82
CA HIS A 100 -9.47 15.67 -2.86
C HIS A 100 -8.90 17.10 -2.74
N THR A 101 -9.68 18.02 -2.18
CA THR A 101 -9.27 19.42 -1.93
C THR A 101 -8.94 19.72 -0.47
N ASP A 102 -8.85 18.69 0.39
CA ASP A 102 -8.38 18.83 1.77
C ASP A 102 -7.03 19.57 1.85
N SER A 103 -6.86 20.32 2.93
CA SER A 103 -5.64 21.07 3.28
C SER A 103 -4.38 20.23 3.43
N THR A 104 -4.51 18.95 3.75
CA THR A 104 -3.39 18.00 3.80
C THR A 104 -3.70 16.77 2.96
N ASP A 105 -2.65 16.11 2.47
CA ASP A 105 -2.79 14.89 1.66
C ASP A 105 -2.57 13.61 2.49
N LEU A 106 -3.03 12.48 1.97
CA LEU A 106 -2.68 11.16 2.49
C LEU A 106 -1.19 10.86 2.28
N ALA A 107 -0.65 9.83 2.95
CA ALA A 107 0.78 9.49 2.85
C ALA A 107 1.23 9.15 1.42
N GLY A 108 0.29 8.71 0.57
CA GLY A 108 0.52 8.43 -0.84
C GLY A 108 0.51 9.67 -1.75
N GLY A 109 0.11 10.84 -1.25
CA GLY A 109 -0.09 12.04 -2.07
C GLY A 109 -1.49 12.12 -2.68
N ASN A 110 -1.65 12.99 -3.69
CA ASN A 110 -2.95 13.38 -4.24
C ASN A 110 -2.87 13.63 -5.74
N PHE A 111 -3.79 13.04 -6.50
CA PHE A 111 -3.84 13.19 -7.95
C PHE A 111 -4.23 14.59 -8.41
N LYS A 112 -4.80 15.46 -7.57
CA LYS A 112 -5.13 16.85 -7.97
C LYS A 112 -3.94 17.61 -8.58
N TYR A 113 -2.72 17.20 -8.23
CA TYR A 113 -1.52 17.90 -8.68
C TYR A 113 -1.18 17.66 -10.15
N ILE A 114 -1.67 16.58 -10.77
CA ILE A 114 -1.46 16.35 -12.21
C ILE A 114 -2.19 17.40 -13.07
N ASP A 115 -3.28 17.96 -12.53
CA ASP A 115 -4.01 19.06 -13.19
C ASP A 115 -3.25 20.39 -13.12
N THR A 116 -2.22 20.48 -12.27
CA THR A 116 -1.39 21.68 -12.13
C THR A 116 -0.13 21.63 -12.97
N ALA A 117 0.48 20.45 -13.11
CA ALA A 117 1.58 20.19 -14.03
C ALA A 117 1.73 18.68 -14.24
N ASP A 118 2.16 18.30 -15.45
CA ASP A 118 2.27 16.92 -15.88
C ASP A 118 3.25 16.07 -15.04
N ASN A 119 4.38 16.66 -14.66
CA ASN A 119 5.45 15.98 -13.92
C ASN A 119 5.20 15.83 -12.40
N ARG A 120 3.94 15.84 -11.96
CA ARG A 120 3.57 15.88 -10.54
C ARG A 120 2.84 14.64 -10.05
N GLY A 121 2.64 13.63 -10.87
CA GLY A 121 1.97 12.40 -10.46
C GLY A 121 2.12 11.22 -11.42
N HIS A 122 1.56 10.09 -10.99
CA HIS A 122 1.34 8.94 -11.86
C HIS A 122 0.00 9.11 -12.59
N ASN A 123 0.04 9.58 -13.82
CA ASN A 123 -1.12 9.95 -14.63
C ASN A 123 -1.92 8.73 -15.10
N VAL A 124 -2.66 8.09 -14.20
CA VAL A 124 -3.51 6.94 -14.52
C VAL A 124 -4.63 7.37 -15.47
N ILE A 125 -4.91 6.54 -16.48
CA ILE A 125 -5.84 6.87 -17.57
C ILE A 125 -7.27 7.17 -17.10
N ALA A 126 -7.65 6.67 -15.91
CA ALA A 126 -8.96 6.90 -15.34
C ALA A 126 -9.20 8.37 -14.97
N LEU A 127 -8.14 9.17 -14.80
CA LEU A 127 -8.22 10.60 -14.50
C LEU A 127 -8.46 11.44 -15.76
N GLY A 128 -8.25 10.88 -16.96
CA GLY A 128 -8.44 11.59 -18.22
C GLY A 128 -7.40 12.67 -18.53
N ASN A 129 -6.33 12.74 -17.73
CA ASN A 129 -5.20 13.63 -17.89
C ASN A 129 -3.94 12.77 -17.97
N ASN A 130 -3.65 12.25 -19.15
CA ASN A 130 -2.53 11.35 -19.39
C ASN A 130 -1.22 12.14 -19.50
N ASP A 131 -0.09 11.48 -19.27
CA ASP A 131 1.22 12.12 -19.39
C ASP A 131 1.51 12.53 -20.85
N ASP A 132 1.80 13.82 -21.06
CA ASP A 132 2.01 14.43 -22.38
C ASP A 132 3.49 14.47 -22.79
N VAL A 133 4.41 14.20 -21.85
CA VAL A 133 5.86 14.31 -22.06
C VAL A 133 6.53 12.92 -22.10
N LEU A 134 6.25 12.09 -21.11
CA LEU A 134 6.82 10.76 -20.92
C LEU A 134 5.85 9.69 -21.42
N THR A 135 6.24 8.97 -22.48
CA THR A 135 5.43 7.86 -23.01
C THR A 135 5.60 6.56 -22.22
N VAL A 136 6.63 6.46 -21.38
CA VAL A 136 6.99 5.29 -20.56
C VAL A 136 7.53 5.76 -19.21
N PRO A 137 7.48 4.94 -18.15
CA PRO A 137 8.05 5.29 -16.85
C PRO A 137 9.53 5.72 -16.96
N PRO A 138 9.99 6.72 -16.20
CA PRO A 138 11.40 7.04 -16.08
C PRO A 138 12.25 5.80 -15.80
N SER A 139 13.36 5.67 -16.52
CA SER A 139 14.27 4.51 -16.55
C SER A 139 13.75 3.24 -17.22
N GLY A 140 12.44 3.18 -17.52
CA GLY A 140 11.77 2.06 -18.16
C GLY A 140 11.69 0.78 -17.31
N GLU A 141 10.82 -0.12 -17.75
CA GLU A 141 10.72 -1.48 -17.23
C GLU A 141 11.93 -2.31 -17.70
N LEU A 142 12.57 -2.99 -16.75
CA LEU A 142 13.69 -3.87 -17.06
C LEU A 142 13.22 -5.06 -17.90
N GLY A 143 13.80 -5.21 -19.09
CA GLY A 143 13.46 -6.27 -20.03
C GLY A 143 12.10 -6.12 -20.72
N HIS A 144 11.31 -5.10 -20.38
CA HIS A 144 9.95 -4.91 -20.87
C HIS A 144 9.60 -3.43 -21.12
N PRO A 145 10.48 -2.60 -21.70
CA PRO A 145 10.48 -1.13 -21.54
C PRO A 145 9.22 -0.37 -22.02
N THR A 146 8.20 -1.05 -22.54
CA THR A 146 6.97 -0.48 -23.09
C THR A 146 5.70 -1.20 -22.59
N SER A 147 5.73 -1.94 -21.48
CA SER A 147 4.51 -2.62 -21.00
C SER A 147 3.58 -1.63 -20.32
N VAL A 148 4.11 -0.78 -19.44
CA VAL A 148 3.40 0.40 -18.91
C VAL A 148 3.74 1.64 -19.74
N THR A 149 2.71 2.38 -20.15
CA THR A 149 2.80 3.59 -20.96
C THR A 149 1.82 4.65 -20.45
N ASN A 150 2.00 5.89 -20.89
CA ASN A 150 1.06 6.98 -20.64
C ASN A 150 -0.38 6.72 -21.12
N THR A 151 -0.61 5.73 -22.00
CA THR A 151 -1.93 5.39 -22.52
C THR A 151 -2.57 4.17 -21.87
N ASN A 152 -1.86 3.48 -20.96
CA ASN A 152 -2.38 2.26 -20.34
C ASN A 152 -2.19 2.16 -18.82
N LEU A 153 -1.46 3.08 -18.19
CA LEU A 153 -1.26 3.13 -16.74
C LEU A 153 -2.62 3.24 -16.01
N ARG A 154 -2.87 2.34 -15.08
CA ARG A 154 -4.17 2.15 -14.42
C ARG A 154 -4.03 2.17 -12.90
N CYS A 155 -5.15 2.27 -12.19
CA CYS A 155 -5.12 2.12 -10.73
C CYS A 155 -4.76 0.68 -10.36
N ALA A 156 -5.35 -0.30 -11.04
CA ALA A 156 -5.13 -1.71 -10.73
C ALA A 156 -4.98 -2.61 -11.96
N GLY A 157 -4.66 -3.88 -11.74
CA GLY A 157 -4.58 -4.91 -12.78
C GLY A 157 -3.27 -4.89 -13.54
N LYS A 158 -3.26 -5.44 -14.77
CA LYS A 158 -2.02 -5.71 -15.54
C LYS A 158 -1.06 -4.53 -15.64
N PHE A 159 -1.59 -3.33 -15.86
CA PHE A 159 -0.83 -2.09 -16.04
C PHE A 159 -1.01 -1.12 -14.87
N GLY A 160 -1.44 -1.62 -13.71
CA GLY A 160 -1.71 -0.77 -12.55
C GLY A 160 -0.84 -1.08 -11.35
N CYS A 161 -0.94 -0.22 -10.33
CA CYS A 161 -0.19 -0.37 -9.09
C CYS A 161 -0.84 -1.40 -8.15
N HIS A 162 -2.17 -1.44 -8.09
CA HIS A 162 -2.88 -2.31 -7.16
C HIS A 162 -3.29 -3.65 -7.80
N GLY A 163 -3.42 -4.68 -6.96
CA GLY A 163 -3.85 -6.00 -7.39
C GLY A 163 -2.77 -6.78 -8.14
N THR A 164 -3.19 -7.73 -8.96
CA THR A 164 -2.29 -8.65 -9.68
C THR A 164 -1.98 -8.13 -11.10
N ARG A 165 -0.69 -7.96 -11.41
CA ARG A 165 -0.22 -7.49 -12.72
C ARG A 165 0.03 -8.64 -13.72
N ILE A 166 -0.97 -9.48 -13.96
CA ILE A 166 -0.83 -10.65 -14.86
C ILE A 166 -1.83 -10.62 -16.00
N ASP A 167 -3.11 -10.56 -15.64
CA ASP A 167 -4.19 -10.96 -16.55
C ASP A 167 -4.78 -9.72 -17.22
N ALA A 168 -4.51 -9.59 -18.53
CA ALA A 168 -5.05 -8.49 -19.35
C ALA A 168 -6.54 -8.65 -19.66
N SER A 169 -7.11 -9.86 -19.48
CA SER A 169 -8.51 -10.13 -19.78
C SER A 169 -9.46 -9.67 -18.67
N LYS A 170 -8.93 -9.37 -17.48
CA LYS A 170 -9.68 -8.91 -16.32
C LYS A 170 -9.67 -7.39 -16.21
N THR A 171 -10.80 -6.85 -15.78
CA THR A 171 -10.92 -5.45 -15.38
C THR A 171 -10.13 -5.16 -14.09
N GLU A 172 -9.85 -3.88 -13.84
CA GLU A 172 -9.14 -3.41 -12.65
C GLU A 172 -9.78 -3.90 -11.34
N ILE A 173 -11.12 -3.84 -11.26
CA ILE A 173 -11.88 -4.27 -10.09
C ILE A 173 -11.82 -5.79 -9.90
N GLU A 174 -11.86 -6.57 -10.99
CA GLU A 174 -11.78 -8.04 -10.90
C GLU A 174 -10.43 -8.51 -10.35
N GLN A 175 -9.36 -7.78 -10.63
CA GLN A 175 -8.02 -8.07 -10.11
C GLN A 175 -7.91 -7.80 -8.60
N LEU A 176 -8.84 -7.05 -8.02
CA LEU A 176 -8.94 -6.77 -6.57
C LEU A 176 -10.16 -7.44 -5.92
N LYS A 177 -10.83 -8.35 -6.63
CA LYS A 177 -12.06 -8.99 -6.14
C LYS A 177 -11.86 -9.61 -4.76
N GLY A 178 -12.72 -9.22 -3.81
CA GLY A 178 -12.71 -9.73 -2.43
C GLY A 178 -11.64 -9.12 -1.51
N ALA A 179 -10.68 -8.36 -2.05
CA ALA A 179 -9.56 -7.86 -1.26
C ALA A 179 -10.01 -6.96 -0.10
N HIS A 180 -10.98 -6.07 -0.35
CA HIS A 180 -11.54 -5.20 0.69
C HIS A 180 -12.18 -5.97 1.86
N HIS A 181 -12.80 -7.12 1.60
CA HIS A 181 -13.51 -7.88 2.65
C HIS A 181 -12.53 -8.60 3.60
N GLN A 182 -11.35 -8.96 3.09
CA GLN A 182 -10.33 -9.73 3.80
C GLN A 182 -9.13 -8.87 4.21
N ASN A 183 -9.19 -7.56 4.02
CA ASN A 183 -8.06 -6.65 4.19
C ASN A 183 -7.37 -6.83 5.55
N VAL A 184 -6.08 -7.15 5.53
CA VAL A 184 -5.26 -7.14 6.74
C VAL A 184 -4.94 -5.68 7.05
N ASP A 185 -5.66 -5.13 8.01
CA ASP A 185 -5.38 -3.80 8.55
C ASP A 185 -4.19 -3.86 9.51
N GLY A 186 -3.33 -2.85 9.48
CA GLY A 186 -2.06 -2.83 10.22
C GLY A 186 -0.95 -3.66 9.56
N LYS A 187 -0.39 -4.63 10.30
CA LYS A 187 0.84 -5.35 9.93
C LYS A 187 0.60 -6.32 8.77
N CYS A 188 1.24 -6.05 7.64
CA CYS A 188 1.29 -6.91 6.46
C CYS A 188 2.71 -7.47 6.28
N ASP A 189 3.00 -8.63 6.88
CA ASP A 189 4.32 -9.27 6.80
C ASP A 189 4.35 -10.57 5.97
N THR A 190 3.17 -11.10 5.63
CA THR A 190 2.98 -12.28 4.77
C THR A 190 2.98 -11.89 3.29
N ALA A 191 2.15 -10.90 2.90
CA ALA A 191 2.11 -10.30 1.56
C ALA A 191 2.06 -11.30 0.39
N THR A 192 1.33 -12.42 0.54
CA THR A 192 1.20 -13.44 -0.51
C THR A 192 -0.01 -13.21 -1.40
N GLU A 193 -1.01 -12.47 -0.92
CA GLU A 193 -2.30 -12.17 -1.54
C GLU A 193 -2.56 -10.67 -1.57
N ASN A 194 -3.51 -10.20 -2.39
CA ASN A 194 -3.81 -8.77 -2.45
C ASN A 194 -4.26 -8.25 -1.09
N TYR A 195 -5.16 -8.97 -0.42
CA TYR A 195 -5.75 -8.56 0.85
C TYR A 195 -4.77 -8.55 2.03
N ASN A 196 -3.65 -9.27 1.96
CA ASN A 196 -2.64 -9.32 3.02
C ASN A 196 -1.31 -8.65 2.62
N SER A 197 -1.33 -7.91 1.51
CA SER A 197 -0.23 -7.06 1.08
C SER A 197 -0.54 -5.60 1.42
N TYR A 198 0.49 -4.87 1.81
CA TYR A 198 0.38 -3.47 2.21
C TYR A 198 -0.33 -2.65 1.12
N ARG A 199 -1.46 -2.02 1.46
CA ARG A 199 -2.31 -1.22 0.56
C ARG A 199 -2.72 -1.92 -0.75
N PHE A 200 -2.92 -3.23 -0.69
CA PHE A 200 -3.22 -4.06 -1.87
C PHE A 200 -2.16 -3.99 -2.98
N LEU A 201 -0.93 -3.58 -2.65
CA LEU A 201 0.23 -3.66 -3.52
C LEU A 201 0.77 -5.08 -3.44
N ARG A 202 0.31 -5.97 -4.32
CA ARG A 202 0.57 -7.42 -4.26
C ARG A 202 2.06 -7.70 -4.02
N GLY A 203 2.36 -8.37 -2.91
CA GLY A 203 3.74 -8.72 -2.55
C GLY A 203 4.46 -7.72 -1.65
N VAL A 204 3.91 -6.53 -1.39
CA VAL A 204 4.58 -5.53 -0.56
C VAL A 204 4.28 -5.76 0.91
N LYS A 205 5.34 -5.72 1.72
CA LYS A 205 5.25 -5.76 3.17
C LYS A 205 5.27 -4.35 3.77
N GLY A 206 4.64 -4.17 4.93
CA GLY A 206 4.59 -2.89 5.63
C GLY A 206 3.59 -2.90 6.79
N LEU A 207 3.52 -1.79 7.53
CA LEU A 207 2.54 -1.56 8.58
C LEU A 207 1.74 -0.30 8.23
N GLU A 208 0.44 -0.46 8.03
CA GLU A 208 -0.48 0.65 7.85
C GLU A 208 -0.63 1.44 9.16
N ASN A 209 -0.67 2.76 9.07
CA ASN A 209 -0.98 3.61 10.22
C ASN A 209 -2.38 3.29 10.72
N THR A 210 -2.50 2.54 11.82
CA THR A 210 -3.80 2.13 12.38
C THR A 210 -4.45 3.19 13.27
N THR A 211 -3.72 4.25 13.63
CA THR A 211 -4.23 5.36 14.46
C THR A 211 -4.92 6.40 13.59
N ASP A 212 -4.19 6.99 12.65
CA ASP A 212 -4.71 8.07 11.79
C ASP A 212 -5.03 7.62 10.36
N LYS A 213 -4.92 6.32 10.06
CA LYS A 213 -5.36 5.65 8.82
C LYS A 213 -4.90 6.30 7.51
N TRP A 214 -3.95 5.66 6.82
CA TRP A 214 -3.41 6.12 5.53
C TRP A 214 -2.58 7.40 5.56
N GLN A 215 -2.44 8.02 6.72
CA GLN A 215 -1.74 9.29 6.92
C GLN A 215 -0.33 9.10 7.51
N ASN A 216 0.54 10.07 7.24
CA ASN A 216 1.81 10.27 7.95
C ASN A 216 1.71 11.61 8.67
N LEU A 217 1.21 11.58 9.91
CA LEU A 217 0.88 12.80 10.66
C LEU A 217 2.05 13.25 11.54
N THR A 218 2.68 12.31 12.25
CA THR A 218 3.80 12.59 13.15
C THR A 218 4.79 11.42 13.19
N ALA A 219 5.94 11.63 13.83
CA ALA A 219 6.86 10.54 14.15
C ALA A 219 6.21 9.39 14.95
N GLY A 220 5.13 9.62 15.70
CA GLY A 220 4.41 8.56 16.42
C GLY A 220 3.19 7.99 15.68
N SER A 221 2.81 8.59 14.55
CA SER A 221 1.63 8.19 13.76
C SER A 221 1.92 8.33 12.27
N HIS A 222 2.42 7.24 11.68
CA HIS A 222 2.84 7.17 10.29
C HIS A 222 2.85 5.73 9.78
N ASN A 223 3.02 5.55 8.48
CA ASN A 223 3.14 4.25 7.86
C ASN A 223 4.58 3.74 7.91
N GLU A 224 4.76 2.46 8.24
CA GLU A 224 6.08 1.82 8.18
C GLU A 224 6.22 1.02 6.89
N TYR A 225 7.32 1.25 6.18
CA TYR A 225 7.60 0.61 4.91
C TYR A 225 8.61 -0.51 5.11
N TYR A 226 8.39 -1.67 4.50
CA TYR A 226 9.42 -2.71 4.49
C TYR A 226 10.48 -2.40 3.43
N GLY A 227 11.74 -2.54 3.81
CA GLY A 227 12.90 -2.35 2.94
C GLY A 227 13.95 -3.44 3.13
N ALA A 228 14.77 -3.64 2.10
CA ALA A 228 15.89 -4.57 2.13
C ALA A 228 17.20 -3.80 2.34
N ILE A 229 18.29 -4.51 2.60
CA ILE A 229 19.63 -3.91 2.81
C ILE A 229 20.51 -3.94 1.56
N THR A 230 20.04 -4.63 0.53
CA THR A 230 20.69 -4.69 -0.78
C THR A 230 19.60 -4.52 -1.84
N PRO A 231 19.78 -3.59 -2.81
CA PRO A 231 18.89 -3.48 -3.95
C PRO A 231 18.90 -4.76 -4.78
N MET A 232 17.89 -4.95 -5.64
CA MET A 232 17.83 -6.17 -6.43
C MET A 232 18.96 -6.22 -7.48
N SER A 233 19.41 -7.43 -7.80
CA SER A 233 20.25 -7.65 -8.98
C SER A 233 19.40 -7.73 -10.24
N ASN A 234 20.02 -7.51 -11.41
CA ASN A 234 19.38 -7.66 -12.71
C ASN A 234 19.03 -9.13 -13.03
N ALA A 235 17.93 -9.64 -12.46
CA ALA A 235 17.45 -11.00 -12.67
C ALA A 235 15.92 -11.06 -12.79
N CYS A 236 15.41 -11.66 -13.88
CA CYS A 236 13.96 -11.78 -14.11
C CYS A 236 13.23 -12.47 -12.94
N GLY A 237 13.85 -13.49 -12.34
CA GLY A 237 13.27 -14.21 -11.20
C GLY A 237 13.07 -13.38 -9.93
N ALA A 238 13.72 -12.21 -9.83
CA ALA A 238 13.50 -11.30 -8.70
C ALA A 238 12.17 -10.52 -8.82
N CYS A 239 11.67 -10.32 -10.04
CA CYS A 239 10.41 -9.63 -10.30
C CYS A 239 9.24 -10.57 -10.64
N HIS A 240 9.50 -11.85 -10.91
CA HIS A 240 8.48 -12.82 -11.31
C HIS A 240 8.43 -14.03 -10.34
N GLY A 241 7.27 -14.19 -9.69
CA GLY A 241 6.96 -15.36 -8.89
C GLY A 241 6.44 -16.55 -9.72
N ALA A 242 6.02 -17.61 -9.03
CA ALA A 242 5.35 -18.75 -9.67
C ALA A 242 4.14 -18.28 -10.50
N GLY A 243 3.99 -18.81 -11.72
CA GLY A 243 2.92 -18.38 -12.63
C GLY A 243 3.13 -17.00 -13.26
N GLN A 244 4.36 -16.47 -13.26
CA GLN A 244 4.71 -15.16 -13.84
C GLN A 244 4.01 -13.96 -13.18
N VAL A 245 3.59 -14.11 -11.92
CA VAL A 245 3.07 -12.99 -11.11
C VAL A 245 4.18 -11.97 -10.93
N VAL A 246 3.96 -10.73 -11.36
CA VAL A 246 4.89 -9.64 -11.06
C VAL A 246 4.84 -9.36 -9.56
N MET A 247 5.96 -9.56 -8.88
CA MET A 247 6.14 -9.36 -7.46
C MET A 247 7.27 -8.35 -7.20
N PRO A 248 7.17 -7.52 -6.16
CA PRO A 248 8.29 -6.70 -5.73
C PRO A 248 9.47 -7.57 -5.30
N ALA A 249 10.66 -7.24 -5.79
CA ALA A 249 11.88 -7.86 -5.30
C ALA A 249 11.99 -7.69 -3.78
N ASN A 250 12.34 -8.77 -3.08
CA ASN A 250 12.45 -8.82 -1.62
C ASN A 250 11.19 -8.37 -0.86
N ASN A 251 10.01 -8.29 -1.48
CA ASN A 251 8.78 -7.79 -0.86
C ASN A 251 8.84 -6.32 -0.38
N THR A 252 9.78 -5.51 -0.87
CA THR A 252 9.99 -4.13 -0.42
C THR A 252 9.13 -3.14 -1.22
N ILE A 253 8.90 -1.95 -0.65
CA ILE A 253 8.23 -0.88 -1.39
C ILE A 253 9.09 -0.37 -2.55
N SER A 254 10.42 -0.28 -2.36
CA SER A 254 11.33 0.16 -3.42
C SER A 254 11.40 -0.88 -4.55
N GLY A 255 11.41 -2.16 -4.20
CA GLY A 255 11.33 -3.28 -5.15
C GLY A 255 9.99 -3.32 -5.89
N PHE A 256 8.92 -2.79 -5.30
CA PHE A 256 7.65 -2.59 -6.01
C PHE A 256 7.76 -1.49 -7.06
N CYS A 257 8.32 -0.33 -6.70
CA CYS A 257 8.60 0.75 -7.66
C CYS A 257 9.49 0.26 -8.81
N ALA A 258 10.48 -0.59 -8.50
CA ALA A 258 11.40 -1.19 -9.46
C ALA A 258 10.73 -2.05 -10.53
N THR A 259 9.50 -2.54 -10.30
CA THR A 259 8.78 -3.31 -11.30
C THR A 259 8.43 -2.49 -12.55
N CYS A 260 8.38 -1.16 -12.42
CA CYS A 260 8.21 -0.21 -13.53
C CYS A 260 9.44 0.67 -13.77
N HIS A 261 10.20 0.99 -12.72
CA HIS A 261 11.36 1.89 -12.74
C HIS A 261 12.67 1.12 -12.51
N GLY A 262 12.89 0.06 -13.30
CA GLY A 262 13.89 -0.96 -12.99
C GLY A 262 15.29 -0.37 -12.78
N SER A 263 15.78 0.44 -13.73
CA SER A 263 17.17 0.88 -13.72
C SER A 263 17.55 1.82 -12.56
N PHE A 264 16.58 2.36 -11.84
CA PHE A 264 16.82 3.20 -10.66
C PHE A 264 16.99 2.39 -9.37
N HIS A 265 16.42 1.19 -9.27
CA HIS A 265 16.52 0.34 -8.09
C HIS A 265 17.68 -0.66 -8.15
N LEU A 266 18.15 -1.02 -9.34
CA LEU A 266 19.18 -2.06 -9.48
C LEU A 266 20.50 -1.73 -8.77
N LEU A 267 21.16 -2.77 -8.27
CA LEU A 267 22.54 -2.67 -7.77
C LEU A 267 23.48 -2.06 -8.82
N GLU A 268 23.36 -2.47 -10.08
CA GLU A 268 24.12 -1.89 -11.21
C GLU A 268 23.73 -0.42 -11.46
N GLY A 269 22.47 -0.06 -11.19
CA GLY A 269 21.93 1.29 -11.31
C GLY A 269 22.61 2.30 -10.38
N ILE A 270 23.06 1.83 -9.21
CA ILE A 270 23.78 2.64 -8.21
C ILE A 270 25.30 2.53 -8.30
N GLY A 271 25.86 1.75 -9.24
CA GLY A 271 27.31 1.60 -9.42
C GLY A 271 27.87 0.21 -9.11
N GLY A 272 27.00 -0.80 -8.95
CA GLY A 272 27.37 -2.21 -8.81
C GLY A 272 27.76 -2.66 -7.40
N ASN A 273 27.64 -1.79 -6.40
CA ASN A 273 27.93 -2.11 -5.01
C ASN A 273 27.10 -1.23 -4.05
N THR A 274 27.05 -1.62 -2.78
CA THR A 274 26.30 -0.92 -1.72
C THR A 274 27.14 0.10 -0.95
N SER A 275 28.32 0.46 -1.47
CA SER A 275 29.25 1.41 -0.89
C SER A 275 29.31 2.71 -1.70
N SER A 276 29.52 3.81 -0.99
CA SER A 276 29.76 5.12 -1.61
C SER A 276 31.11 5.17 -2.34
N PRO A 277 31.26 5.95 -3.43
CA PRO A 277 30.24 6.79 -4.04
C PRO A 277 29.27 6.01 -4.92
N PHE A 278 28.01 6.44 -4.95
CA PHE A 278 26.99 5.85 -5.80
C PHE A 278 26.83 6.61 -7.11
N LYS A 279 26.49 5.91 -8.19
CA LYS A 279 26.11 6.52 -9.48
C LYS A 279 24.75 7.22 -9.40
N ARG A 280 23.85 6.75 -8.54
CA ARG A 280 22.50 7.27 -8.28
C ARG A 280 22.18 7.13 -6.79
N HIS A 281 21.27 7.92 -6.26
CA HIS A 281 20.88 7.79 -4.87
C HIS A 281 20.35 6.37 -4.60
N PRO A 282 20.86 5.67 -3.58
CA PRO A 282 20.45 4.29 -3.33
C PRO A 282 19.06 4.21 -2.70
N THR A 283 18.46 3.02 -2.84
CA THR A 283 17.23 2.57 -2.18
C THR A 283 17.42 1.11 -1.77
N ASP A 284 16.72 0.65 -0.72
CA ASP A 284 16.98 -0.65 -0.11
C ASP A 284 18.46 -0.83 0.29
N ILE A 285 19.01 0.22 0.92
CA ILE A 285 20.35 0.23 1.52
C ILE A 285 20.26 0.84 2.91
N VAL A 286 21.03 0.27 3.84
CA VAL A 286 21.15 0.73 5.22
C VAL A 286 21.65 2.17 5.29
N ILE A 287 20.93 2.99 6.06
CA ILE A 287 21.40 4.31 6.51
C ILE A 287 22.57 4.06 7.45
N LYS A 288 23.78 4.54 7.14
CA LYS A 288 24.97 4.17 7.90
C LYS A 288 24.90 4.70 9.34
N ASP A 289 25.34 3.91 10.30
CA ASP A 289 25.58 4.36 11.68
C ASP A 289 26.95 5.05 11.81
N SER A 290 27.21 6.04 10.94
CA SER A 290 28.45 6.81 10.96
C SER A 290 28.31 8.11 10.16
N GLY A 291 29.20 9.06 10.46
CA GLY A 291 29.24 10.34 9.76
C GLY A 291 27.93 11.12 9.89
N GLU A 292 27.51 11.76 8.81
CA GLU A 292 26.32 12.63 8.78
C GLU A 292 25.00 11.88 9.04
N TYR A 293 24.96 10.59 8.75
CA TYR A 293 23.75 9.77 8.84
C TYR A 293 23.44 9.30 10.27
N ALA A 294 24.46 9.20 11.12
CA ALA A 294 24.32 8.71 12.50
C ALA A 294 23.40 9.60 13.37
N SER A 295 23.22 10.87 12.97
CA SER A 295 22.36 11.80 13.70
C SER A 295 20.88 11.65 13.37
N TYR A 296 20.53 10.97 12.27
CA TYR A 296 19.13 10.76 11.89
C TYR A 296 18.52 9.64 12.74
N THR A 297 18.07 10.00 13.94
CA THR A 297 17.60 9.07 14.99
C THR A 297 16.13 9.21 15.35
N THR A 298 15.45 10.23 14.79
CA THR A 298 14.02 10.49 15.00
C THR A 298 13.30 10.46 13.66
N TYR A 299 12.19 9.74 13.57
CA TYR A 299 11.47 9.54 12.31
C TYR A 299 10.93 10.86 11.74
N SER A 300 11.23 11.15 10.47
CA SER A 300 10.65 12.27 9.72
C SER A 300 9.50 11.80 8.84
N VAL A 301 8.34 12.44 8.98
CA VAL A 301 7.21 12.21 8.05
C VAL A 301 7.42 12.86 6.68
N GLU A 302 8.30 13.87 6.60
CA GLU A 302 8.73 14.50 5.35
C GLU A 302 9.71 13.60 4.60
N ALA A 303 10.66 12.96 5.30
CA ALA A 303 11.67 12.07 4.74
C ALA A 303 11.63 10.68 5.39
N PRO A 304 10.57 9.86 5.13
CA PRO A 304 10.37 8.59 5.82
C PRO A 304 11.45 7.57 5.47
N ILE A 305 11.61 6.54 6.31
CA ILE A 305 12.57 5.45 6.09
C ILE A 305 11.86 4.10 5.98
N GLY A 306 12.60 3.08 5.57
CA GLY A 306 12.16 1.69 5.57
C GLY A 306 12.73 0.91 6.75
N ARG A 307 11.96 -0.06 7.23
CA ARG A 307 12.36 -1.03 8.26
C ARG A 307 12.78 -2.33 7.59
N THR A 308 13.84 -2.96 8.11
CA THR A 308 14.31 -4.28 7.64
C THR A 308 13.50 -5.45 8.21
N THR A 309 12.57 -5.16 9.12
CA THR A 309 11.53 -6.06 9.64
C THR A 309 10.26 -5.24 9.81
N VAL A 310 9.11 -5.77 9.37
CA VAL A 310 7.83 -5.07 9.59
C VAL A 310 7.55 -5.05 11.09
N PRO A 311 7.45 -3.87 11.73
CA PRO A 311 7.25 -3.81 13.16
C PRO A 311 5.80 -4.15 13.52
N ASP A 312 5.55 -4.51 14.77
CA ASP A 312 4.19 -4.73 15.28
C ASP A 312 3.47 -3.41 15.61
N THR A 313 4.22 -2.32 15.82
CA THR A 313 3.73 -0.98 16.13
C THR A 313 4.60 0.07 15.44
N MET A 314 4.04 1.25 15.17
CA MET A 314 4.78 2.39 14.60
C MET A 314 5.84 2.88 15.59
N SER A 315 7.02 3.27 15.11
CA SER A 315 8.12 3.75 15.96
C SER A 315 8.61 5.13 15.53
N SER A 316 8.67 6.06 16.49
CA SER A 316 9.26 7.38 16.28
C SER A 316 10.79 7.39 16.23
N VAL A 317 11.42 6.25 16.49
CA VAL A 317 12.88 6.10 16.48
C VAL A 317 13.35 5.62 15.12
N VAL A 318 14.41 6.24 14.61
CA VAL A 318 15.21 5.75 13.49
C VAL A 318 16.49 5.16 14.05
N SER A 319 16.87 4.00 13.53
CA SER A 319 18.05 3.25 13.92
C SER A 319 19.04 3.20 12.75
N PRO A 320 19.94 4.19 12.62
CA PRO A 320 21.09 4.06 11.73
C PRO A 320 21.83 2.73 11.96
N GLY A 321 22.35 2.15 10.89
CA GLY A 321 22.93 0.81 10.87
C GLY A 321 21.91 -0.32 10.69
N THR A 322 20.61 -0.03 10.78
CA THR A 322 19.54 -1.01 10.59
C THR A 322 18.46 -0.54 9.61
N ASP A 323 17.93 0.67 9.79
CA ASP A 323 16.91 1.23 8.92
C ASP A 323 17.49 1.62 7.56
N VAL A 324 16.63 1.65 6.55
CA VAL A 324 17.05 1.76 5.15
C VAL A 324 16.38 2.94 4.45
N VAL A 325 17.06 3.48 3.44
CA VAL A 325 16.45 4.46 2.54
C VAL A 325 15.56 3.75 1.52
N THR A 326 14.42 4.34 1.18
CA THR A 326 13.47 3.80 0.20
C THR A 326 13.16 4.83 -0.89
N CYS A 327 12.51 4.43 -1.98
CA CYS A 327 12.00 5.39 -2.96
C CYS A 327 11.06 6.43 -2.31
N LEU A 328 10.26 5.99 -1.33
CA LEU A 328 9.31 6.86 -0.64
C LEU A 328 9.95 7.82 0.35
N SER A 329 11.25 7.69 0.62
CA SER A 329 12.00 8.67 1.44
C SER A 329 12.00 10.06 0.81
N CYS A 330 11.90 10.16 -0.51
CA CYS A 330 11.86 11.44 -1.22
C CYS A 330 10.58 11.63 -2.04
N HIS A 331 9.95 10.55 -2.51
CA HIS A 331 8.79 10.62 -3.41
C HIS A 331 7.48 10.24 -2.71
N ALA A 332 6.36 10.77 -3.19
CA ALA A 332 5.02 10.21 -2.95
C ALA A 332 4.63 9.24 -4.07
N ALA A 333 3.57 8.44 -3.87
CA ALA A 333 3.18 7.38 -4.81
C ALA A 333 2.16 7.84 -5.87
N HIS A 334 1.23 8.74 -5.54
CA HIS A 334 0.19 9.21 -6.46
C HIS A 334 0.55 10.55 -7.10
N GLY A 335 0.94 11.53 -6.28
CA GLY A 335 1.36 12.84 -6.76
C GLY A 335 1.56 13.85 -5.64
N THR A 336 2.34 14.91 -5.90
CA THR A 336 2.61 16.00 -4.97
C THR A 336 2.61 17.35 -5.69
N ASN A 337 2.60 18.46 -4.97
CA ASN A 337 2.70 19.79 -5.58
C ASN A 337 4.11 20.09 -6.15
N TYR A 338 5.05 19.16 -6.02
CA TYR A 338 6.44 19.36 -6.39
C TYR A 338 6.80 18.50 -7.63
N PRO A 339 7.65 19.01 -8.54
CA PRO A 339 8.17 18.24 -9.66
C PRO A 339 8.73 16.87 -9.24
N ASP A 340 8.61 15.90 -10.15
CA ASP A 340 9.10 14.53 -9.98
C ASP A 340 8.48 13.82 -8.76
N MET A 341 7.29 14.26 -8.35
CA MET A 341 6.54 13.73 -7.21
C MET A 341 7.32 13.78 -5.89
N LEU A 342 8.24 14.74 -5.74
CA LEU A 342 9.01 14.91 -4.52
C LEU A 342 8.13 15.37 -3.36
N ARG A 343 8.51 15.06 -2.13
CA ARG A 343 7.77 15.47 -0.92
C ARG A 343 8.01 16.94 -0.53
N TRP A 344 9.03 17.57 -1.11
CA TRP A 344 9.43 18.95 -0.85
C TRP A 344 9.92 19.62 -2.13
N ASP A 345 10.07 20.95 -2.09
CA ASP A 345 10.69 21.71 -3.17
C ASP A 345 12.20 21.48 -3.20
N TYR A 346 12.67 20.76 -4.22
CA TYR A 346 14.08 20.46 -4.40
C TYR A 346 14.89 21.67 -4.86
N SER A 347 14.28 22.67 -5.50
CA SER A 347 15.01 23.84 -6.00
C SER A 347 15.64 24.67 -4.89
N GLY A 348 15.08 24.61 -3.68
CA GLY A 348 15.63 25.21 -2.47
C GLY A 348 16.66 24.34 -1.73
N MET A 349 16.90 23.10 -2.16
CA MET A 349 17.82 22.16 -1.50
C MET A 349 19.26 22.38 -1.96
N ILE A 350 19.81 23.54 -1.62
CA ILE A 350 21.15 23.97 -2.04
C ILE A 350 22.18 23.48 -1.03
N ALA A 351 23.00 22.51 -1.43
CA ALA A 351 24.12 22.06 -0.62
C ALA A 351 25.13 23.20 -0.44
N GLY A 352 25.62 23.37 0.78
CA GLY A 352 26.59 24.40 1.09
C GLY A 352 26.05 25.81 1.26
N SER A 353 24.74 25.94 1.44
CA SER A 353 24.07 27.22 1.66
C SER A 353 23.93 27.53 3.15
N VAL A 354 22.70 27.62 3.64
CA VAL A 354 22.34 27.91 5.03
C VAL A 354 21.90 26.63 5.72
N SER A 355 21.92 26.64 7.05
CA SER A 355 21.47 25.47 7.80
C SER A 355 20.03 25.13 7.48
N ASN A 356 19.81 23.86 7.16
CA ASN A 356 18.54 23.34 6.69
C ASN A 356 18.40 21.89 7.17
N THR A 357 17.32 21.60 7.88
CA THR A 357 17.02 20.28 8.44
C THR A 357 15.80 19.62 7.76
N SER A 358 15.41 20.11 6.59
CA SER A 358 14.26 19.62 5.81
C SER A 358 14.70 18.82 4.58
N GLY A 359 13.76 18.09 4.01
CA GLY A 359 13.97 17.32 2.79
C GLY A 359 15.16 16.38 2.86
N CYS A 360 16.08 16.44 1.88
CA CYS A 360 17.24 15.56 1.84
C CYS A 360 18.24 15.81 2.98
N PHE A 361 18.26 17.01 3.57
CA PHE A 361 19.15 17.34 4.69
C PHE A 361 18.74 16.71 6.01
N VAL A 362 17.54 16.13 6.10
CA VAL A 362 17.16 15.25 7.22
C VAL A 362 18.17 14.11 7.38
N CYS A 363 18.61 13.50 6.28
CA CYS A 363 19.63 12.45 6.27
C CYS A 363 21.04 13.00 6.04
N HIS A 364 21.18 14.05 5.24
CA HIS A 364 22.46 14.65 4.84
C HIS A 364 22.82 15.86 5.71
N THR A 365 22.93 15.64 7.01
CA THR A 365 23.01 16.69 8.05
C THR A 365 24.24 17.60 7.96
N THR A 366 25.23 17.24 7.15
CA THR A 366 26.47 18.04 6.96
C THR A 366 26.55 18.73 5.61
N LYS A 367 25.58 18.50 4.72
CA LYS A 367 25.58 19.06 3.37
C LYS A 367 24.87 20.39 3.27
N ASP A 368 24.17 20.83 4.32
CA ASP A 368 23.40 22.07 4.32
C ASP A 368 24.30 23.33 4.36
N THR A 369 25.36 23.34 5.16
CA THR A 369 26.15 24.53 5.53
C THR A 369 27.56 24.62 4.93
N GLY A 370 27.94 23.71 4.06
CA GLY A 370 29.13 23.87 3.20
C GLY A 370 30.42 23.51 3.90
N GLY A 371 30.33 22.48 4.75
CA GLY A 371 31.45 21.95 5.53
C GLY A 371 32.62 21.42 4.72
#